data_AF-A0AAV3UXF6-F1
#
_entry.id   AF-A0AAV3UXF6-F1
#
_cell.length_a   1.000
_cell.length_b   1.000
_cell.length_c   1.000
_cell.angle_alpha   90.00
_cell.angle_beta   90.00
_cell.angle_gamma   90.00
#
_symmetry.space_group_name_H-M   'P 1'
#
loop_
_entity.id
_entity.type
_entity.pdbx_description
1 polymer ?
#
loop_
_entity_poly.entity_id
_entity_poly.type
_entity_poly.pdbx_seq_one_letter_code
_entity_poly.pdbx_strand_id
1 'polypeptide(L)'
;MRKIIKIAFIASVVSAACTVTAQENAETNDNHATSSFVKRQVAQNMSIGRAVKSIASNYPQETSSVVSTALDMYPDKYQEIIHAAISAQPMLTEDIVKIALEKEIASCTAIVKTAINAEPSYVDFVVTAAANSTPEELNEIVRVAVITEPDSADFIVQSLAQQHPNKIVDILGSAIGAVPLVGEYVVEALLAVFPNDAESVVSTAVRESGAQRDNVKRIIETAQNFGLDEKNIYKYAKEGGATDEEITAALREVSER
;
A
#
# COMPACT_ATOMS: atom_id res chain seq x y z
N MET A 1 -18.75 -67.79 40.79
CA MET A 1 -17.95 -68.97 40.36
C MET A 1 -17.14 -68.58 39.13
N ARG A 2 -15.80 -68.63 39.24
CA ARG A 2 -14.86 -68.55 38.11
C ARG A 2 -14.93 -69.83 37.29
N LYS A 3 -14.82 -69.77 35.96
CA LYS A 3 -13.86 -70.59 35.18
C LYS A 3 -13.45 -69.86 33.89
N ILE A 4 -12.13 -69.82 33.69
CA ILE A 4 -11.36 -69.41 32.52
C ILE A 4 -11.00 -70.70 31.75
N ILE A 5 -10.91 -70.64 30.40
CA ILE A 5 -9.99 -71.32 29.44
C ILE A 5 -10.46 -70.83 28.04
N LYS A 6 -9.77 -70.02 27.22
CA LYS A 6 -8.45 -69.98 26.54
C LYS A 6 -8.30 -70.84 25.25
N ILE A 7 -8.11 -70.12 24.12
CA ILE A 7 -7.21 -70.37 22.94
C ILE A 7 -7.79 -71.31 21.82
N ALA A 8 -7.65 -71.16 20.49
CA ALA A 8 -6.83 -70.39 19.51
C ALA A 8 -7.61 -70.31 18.15
N PHE A 9 -7.59 -69.22 17.38
CA PHE A 9 -6.65 -68.84 16.30
C PHE A 9 -6.81 -69.61 14.96
N ILE A 10 -7.49 -69.00 13.96
CA ILE A 10 -7.17 -69.16 12.53
C ILE A 10 -7.39 -67.81 11.83
N ALA A 11 -6.35 -67.40 11.10
CA ALA A 11 -6.20 -66.17 10.36
C ALA A 11 -7.01 -66.14 9.05
N SER A 12 -7.45 -64.95 8.64
CA SER A 12 -7.51 -64.58 7.23
C SER A 12 -7.30 -63.08 7.09
N VAL A 13 -6.11 -62.74 6.59
CA VAL A 13 -5.75 -61.41 6.09
C VAL A 13 -6.24 -61.37 4.64
N VAL A 14 -7.15 -60.46 4.33
CA VAL A 14 -7.41 -60.05 2.95
C VAL A 14 -7.04 -58.58 2.85
N SER A 15 -5.83 -58.34 2.35
CA SER A 15 -5.37 -57.04 1.89
C SER A 15 -6.11 -56.69 0.60
N ALA A 16 -7.15 -55.87 0.68
CA ALA A 16 -7.67 -55.18 -0.49
C ALA A 16 -6.74 -53.98 -0.76
N ALA A 17 -5.79 -54.18 -1.67
CA ALA A 17 -5.07 -53.09 -2.30
C ALA A 17 -6.08 -52.23 -3.06
N CYS A 18 -6.46 -51.08 -2.50
CA CYS A 18 -7.10 -50.04 -3.29
C CYS A 18 -6.01 -49.41 -4.17
N THR A 19 -6.00 -49.80 -5.44
CA THR A 19 -5.23 -49.12 -6.47
C THR A 19 -5.66 -47.67 -6.51
N VAL A 20 -4.70 -46.79 -6.23
CA VAL A 20 -4.78 -45.35 -6.50
C VAL A 20 -4.91 -45.18 -8.01
N THR A 21 -6.12 -44.93 -8.48
CA THR A 21 -6.31 -44.23 -9.75
C THR A 21 -6.17 -42.76 -9.44
N ALA A 22 -4.98 -42.22 -9.74
CA ALA A 22 -4.77 -40.78 -9.83
C ALA A 22 -5.67 -40.28 -10.96
N GLN A 23 -6.87 -39.83 -10.60
CA GLN A 23 -7.70 -39.04 -11.48
C GLN A 23 -7.08 -37.65 -11.49
N GLU A 24 -6.49 -37.30 -12.63
CA GLU A 24 -6.08 -35.96 -12.98
C GLU A 24 -7.31 -35.06 -12.88
N ASN A 25 -7.51 -34.46 -11.71
CA ASN A 25 -8.56 -33.48 -11.49
C ASN A 25 -8.10 -32.20 -12.16
N ALA A 26 -8.69 -31.93 -13.32
CA ALA A 26 -8.70 -30.63 -13.95
C ALA A 26 -9.14 -29.57 -12.92
N GLU A 27 -8.34 -28.51 -12.83
CA GLU A 27 -8.52 -27.32 -11.99
C GLU A 27 -9.83 -26.58 -12.34
N THR A 28 -10.97 -26.96 -11.76
CA THR A 28 -12.24 -26.26 -12.05
C THR A 28 -13.23 -26.11 -10.89
N ASN A 29 -12.85 -26.39 -9.62
CA ASN A 29 -13.86 -26.49 -8.53
C ASN A 29 -13.79 -25.48 -7.38
N ASP A 30 -12.80 -24.58 -7.31
CA ASP A 30 -12.69 -23.64 -6.18
C ASP A 30 -13.65 -22.42 -6.30
N ASN A 31 -13.78 -21.85 -7.49
CA ASN A 31 -14.60 -20.63 -7.69
C ASN A 31 -16.09 -20.86 -7.40
N HIS A 32 -16.61 -22.06 -7.65
CA HIS A 32 -18.03 -22.34 -7.46
C HIS A 32 -18.37 -22.54 -5.97
N ALA A 33 -17.44 -23.11 -5.19
CA ALA A 33 -17.59 -23.27 -3.74
C ALA A 33 -17.59 -21.89 -3.06
N THR A 34 -16.61 -21.03 -3.39
CA THR A 34 -16.48 -19.67 -2.87
C THR A 34 -17.68 -18.79 -3.23
N SER A 35 -18.14 -18.82 -4.50
CA SER A 35 -19.34 -18.07 -4.91
C SER A 35 -20.59 -18.51 -4.14
N SER A 36 -20.79 -19.82 -3.97
CA SER A 36 -21.95 -20.35 -3.24
C SER A 36 -21.94 -19.98 -1.76
N PHE A 37 -20.76 -19.91 -1.15
CA PHE A 37 -20.59 -19.52 0.24
C PHE A 37 -20.82 -18.02 0.47
N VAL A 38 -20.25 -17.17 -0.39
CA VAL A 38 -20.50 -15.72 -0.37
C VAL A 38 -21.98 -15.43 -0.57
N LYS A 39 -22.63 -16.07 -1.55
CA LYS A 39 -24.09 -15.96 -1.76
C LYS A 39 -24.90 -16.35 -0.53
N ARG A 40 -24.52 -17.45 0.14
CA ARG A 40 -25.21 -17.92 1.33
C ARG A 40 -25.10 -16.94 2.49
N GLN A 41 -23.93 -16.36 2.73
CA GLN A 41 -23.73 -15.38 3.80
C GLN A 41 -24.55 -14.10 3.54
N VAL A 42 -24.54 -13.58 2.32
CA VAL A 42 -25.35 -12.40 1.95
C VAL A 42 -26.85 -12.70 2.06
N ALA A 43 -27.29 -13.87 1.59
CA ALA A 43 -28.70 -14.30 1.68
C ALA A 43 -29.18 -14.49 3.14
N GLN A 44 -28.28 -14.64 4.10
CA GLN A 44 -28.58 -14.67 5.53
C GLN A 44 -28.72 -13.26 6.16
N ASN A 45 -29.00 -12.24 5.34
CA ASN A 45 -29.12 -10.82 5.73
C ASN A 45 -27.82 -10.19 6.27
N MET A 46 -26.65 -10.73 5.92
CA MET A 46 -25.37 -10.06 6.16
C MET A 46 -25.05 -9.15 4.98
N SER A 47 -24.50 -7.95 5.24
CA SER A 47 -23.92 -7.13 4.17
C SER A 47 -22.73 -7.85 3.55
N ILE A 48 -22.40 -7.54 2.29
CA ILE A 48 -21.29 -8.20 1.59
C ILE A 48 -19.96 -7.97 2.30
N GLY A 49 -19.73 -6.78 2.86
CA GLY A 49 -18.54 -6.50 3.67
C GLY A 49 -18.46 -7.35 4.93
N ARG A 50 -19.58 -7.56 5.64
CA ARG A 50 -19.59 -8.45 6.82
C ARG A 50 -19.30 -9.90 6.45
N ALA A 51 -19.81 -10.36 5.31
CA ALA A 51 -19.50 -11.70 4.79
C ALA A 51 -18.02 -11.83 4.43
N VAL A 52 -17.47 -10.89 3.65
CA VAL A 52 -16.05 -10.85 3.27
C VAL A 52 -15.15 -10.78 4.50
N LYS A 53 -15.42 -9.88 5.44
CA LYS A 53 -14.66 -9.76 6.70
C LYS A 53 -14.66 -11.06 7.49
N SER A 54 -15.83 -11.68 7.65
CA SER A 54 -15.95 -12.95 8.37
C SER A 54 -15.15 -14.06 7.70
N ILE A 55 -15.14 -14.13 6.37
CA ILE A 55 -14.37 -15.14 5.65
C ILE A 55 -12.88 -14.87 5.75
N ALA A 56 -12.44 -13.66 5.43
CA ALA A 56 -11.02 -13.27 5.49
C ALA A 56 -10.41 -13.47 6.89
N SER A 57 -11.18 -13.20 7.95
CA SER A 57 -10.71 -13.43 9.33
C SER A 57 -10.58 -14.90 9.71
N ASN A 58 -11.44 -15.79 9.18
CA ASN A 58 -11.44 -17.22 9.56
C ASN A 58 -10.70 -18.12 8.57
N TYR A 59 -10.56 -17.67 7.33
CA TYR A 59 -9.94 -18.39 6.21
C TYR A 59 -9.04 -17.45 5.41
N PRO A 60 -7.91 -16.96 5.99
CA PRO A 60 -7.04 -15.99 5.34
C PRO A 60 -6.58 -16.41 3.94
N GLN A 61 -6.31 -17.69 3.73
CA GLN A 61 -5.87 -18.26 2.45
C GLN A 61 -6.93 -18.14 1.33
N GLU A 62 -8.21 -18.00 1.68
CA GLU A 62 -9.30 -17.86 0.71
C GLU A 62 -9.60 -16.39 0.37
N THR A 63 -8.98 -15.43 1.06
CA THR A 63 -9.33 -14.01 1.00
C THR A 63 -9.30 -13.48 -0.43
N SER A 64 -8.23 -13.75 -1.18
CA SER A 64 -8.08 -13.27 -2.56
C SER A 64 -9.17 -13.79 -3.50
N SER A 65 -9.51 -15.08 -3.40
CA SER A 65 -10.59 -15.70 -4.17
C SER A 65 -11.96 -15.12 -3.82
N VAL A 66 -12.21 -14.91 -2.51
CA VAL A 66 -13.46 -14.35 -1.98
C VAL A 66 -13.63 -12.90 -2.42
N VAL A 67 -12.58 -12.09 -2.30
CA VAL A 67 -12.59 -10.68 -2.75
C VAL A 67 -12.83 -10.62 -4.24
N SER A 68 -12.08 -11.39 -5.03
CA SER A 68 -12.26 -11.43 -6.49
C SER A 68 -13.72 -11.76 -6.86
N THR A 69 -14.27 -12.82 -6.27
CA THR A 69 -15.66 -13.23 -6.49
C THR A 69 -16.67 -12.18 -6.03
N ALA A 70 -16.43 -11.54 -4.88
CA ALA A 70 -17.32 -10.52 -4.34
C ALA A 70 -17.35 -9.26 -5.23
N LEU A 71 -16.19 -8.83 -5.75
CA LEU A 71 -16.10 -7.70 -6.66
C LEU A 71 -16.79 -7.99 -8.00
N ASP A 72 -16.70 -9.23 -8.52
CA ASP A 72 -17.43 -9.63 -9.73
C ASP A 72 -18.94 -9.59 -9.55
N MET A 73 -19.43 -9.97 -8.36
CA MET A 73 -20.85 -10.04 -8.09
C MET A 73 -21.47 -8.71 -7.65
N TYR A 74 -20.70 -7.87 -6.96
CA TYR A 74 -21.15 -6.63 -6.37
C TYR A 74 -20.14 -5.49 -6.63
N PRO A 75 -19.87 -5.13 -7.90
CA PRO A 75 -18.87 -4.12 -8.25
C PRO A 75 -19.19 -2.75 -7.63
N ASP A 76 -20.46 -2.37 -7.55
CA ASP A 76 -20.92 -1.14 -6.90
C ASP A 76 -20.67 -1.09 -5.38
N LYS A 77 -20.28 -2.23 -4.78
CA LYS A 77 -19.95 -2.37 -3.36
C LYS A 77 -18.45 -2.51 -3.11
N TYR A 78 -17.60 -2.18 -4.09
CA TYR A 78 -16.16 -2.35 -3.99
C TYR A 78 -15.56 -1.70 -2.73
N GLN A 79 -16.03 -0.52 -2.33
CA GLN A 79 -15.50 0.17 -1.15
C GLN A 79 -15.71 -0.67 0.11
N GLU A 80 -16.90 -1.25 0.27
CA GLU A 80 -17.25 -2.08 1.40
C GLU A 80 -16.45 -3.39 1.39
N ILE A 81 -16.23 -3.98 0.22
CA ILE A 81 -15.51 -5.25 0.04
C ILE A 81 -14.02 -5.07 0.32
N ILE A 82 -13.38 -4.10 -0.32
CA ILE A 82 -11.94 -3.81 -0.16
C ILE A 82 -11.65 -3.45 1.30
N HIS A 83 -12.45 -2.54 1.87
CA HIS A 83 -12.27 -2.14 3.26
C HIS A 83 -12.43 -3.32 4.22
N ALA A 84 -13.48 -4.12 4.04
CA ALA A 84 -13.71 -5.30 4.87
C ALA A 84 -12.58 -6.32 4.79
N ALA A 85 -12.02 -6.55 3.60
CA ALA A 85 -10.95 -7.51 3.39
C ALA A 85 -9.62 -7.03 3.98
N ILE A 86 -9.21 -5.79 3.67
CA ILE A 86 -7.95 -5.21 4.18
C ILE A 86 -7.98 -5.10 5.70
N SER A 87 -9.05 -4.56 6.29
CA SER A 87 -9.14 -4.46 7.75
C SER A 87 -9.24 -5.83 8.46
N ALA A 88 -9.55 -6.91 7.73
CA ALA A 88 -9.52 -8.28 8.25
C ALA A 88 -8.15 -8.95 8.09
N GLN A 89 -7.48 -8.66 6.98
CA GLN A 89 -6.16 -9.20 6.64
C GLN A 89 -5.24 -8.12 6.04
N PRO A 90 -4.63 -7.27 6.90
CA PRO A 90 -3.69 -6.24 6.45
C PRO A 90 -2.52 -6.80 5.62
N MET A 91 -2.06 -8.01 5.91
CA MET A 91 -0.95 -8.64 5.19
C MET A 91 -1.27 -8.95 3.72
N LEU A 92 -2.55 -8.96 3.33
CA LEU A 92 -3.00 -9.21 1.95
C LEU A 92 -3.35 -7.91 1.21
N THR A 93 -2.99 -6.74 1.74
CA THR A 93 -3.32 -5.43 1.17
C THR A 93 -2.89 -5.30 -0.29
N GLU A 94 -1.65 -5.68 -0.61
CA GLU A 94 -1.12 -5.62 -1.97
C GLU A 94 -1.95 -6.46 -2.95
N ASP A 95 -2.26 -7.70 -2.60
CA ASP A 95 -3.05 -8.61 -3.43
C ASP A 95 -4.48 -8.09 -3.63
N ILE A 96 -5.11 -7.59 -2.57
CA ILE A 96 -6.48 -7.05 -2.63
C ILE A 96 -6.54 -5.82 -3.55
N VAL A 97 -5.56 -4.92 -3.45
CA VAL A 97 -5.47 -3.73 -4.32
C VAL A 97 -5.24 -4.13 -5.77
N LYS A 98 -4.33 -5.07 -6.05
CA LYS A 98 -4.09 -5.59 -7.41
C LYS A 98 -5.36 -6.18 -8.02
N ILE A 99 -6.07 -7.04 -7.29
CA ILE A 99 -7.33 -7.63 -7.74
C ILE A 99 -8.36 -6.55 -8.10
N ALA A 100 -8.47 -5.50 -7.27
CA ALA A 100 -9.42 -4.42 -7.53
C ALA A 100 -9.05 -3.60 -8.78
N LEU A 101 -7.77 -3.31 -8.97
CA LEU A 101 -7.27 -2.56 -10.13
C LEU A 101 -7.41 -3.37 -11.43
N GLU A 102 -7.02 -4.65 -11.42
CA GLU A 102 -7.13 -5.56 -12.57
C GLU A 102 -8.57 -5.75 -13.05
N LYS A 103 -9.54 -5.65 -12.15
CA LYS A 103 -10.97 -5.75 -12.49
C LYS A 103 -11.57 -4.46 -13.04
N GLU A 104 -10.83 -3.34 -13.01
CA GLU A 104 -11.26 -2.03 -13.54
C GLU A 104 -12.64 -1.57 -13.01
N ILE A 105 -13.00 -1.98 -11.80
CA ILE A 105 -14.30 -1.71 -11.18
C ILE A 105 -14.48 -0.26 -10.69
N ALA A 106 -13.38 0.47 -10.51
CA ALA A 106 -13.34 1.87 -10.12
C ALA A 106 -12.00 2.50 -10.54
N SER A 107 -11.90 3.83 -10.51
CA SER A 107 -10.64 4.52 -10.78
C SER A 107 -9.56 4.15 -9.76
N CYS A 108 -8.30 4.12 -10.18
CA CYS A 108 -7.15 3.84 -9.32
C CYS A 108 -7.16 4.70 -8.04
N THR A 109 -7.40 6.01 -8.18
CA THR A 109 -7.49 6.94 -7.03
C THR A 109 -8.55 6.54 -5.99
N ALA A 110 -9.71 6.06 -6.43
CA ALA A 110 -10.79 5.64 -5.54
C ALA A 110 -10.46 4.32 -4.83
N ILE A 111 -9.77 3.40 -5.50
CA ILE A 111 -9.29 2.14 -4.91
C ILE A 111 -8.20 2.43 -3.89
N VAL A 112 -7.16 3.20 -4.24
CA VAL A 112 -6.08 3.61 -3.34
C VAL A 112 -6.63 4.29 -2.10
N LYS A 113 -7.50 5.30 -2.27
CA LYS A 113 -8.15 5.98 -1.13
C LYS A 113 -8.92 5.01 -0.24
N THR A 114 -9.67 4.07 -0.82
CA THR A 114 -10.43 3.08 -0.05
C THR A 114 -9.50 2.18 0.76
N ALA A 115 -8.42 1.70 0.15
CA ALA A 115 -7.46 0.79 0.78
C ALA A 115 -6.69 1.47 1.92
N ILE A 116 -6.20 2.69 1.72
CA ILE A 116 -5.51 3.47 2.77
C ILE A 116 -6.44 3.72 3.96
N ASN A 117 -7.70 4.12 3.72
CA ASN A 117 -8.67 4.31 4.81
C ASN A 117 -9.02 3.00 5.55
N ALA A 118 -8.77 1.85 4.94
CA ALA A 118 -9.03 0.56 5.57
C ALA A 118 -7.90 0.13 6.53
N GLU A 119 -6.67 0.46 6.17
CA GLU A 119 -5.48 0.21 6.98
C GLU A 119 -4.35 1.22 6.64
N PRO A 120 -4.30 2.37 7.34
CA PRO A 120 -3.31 3.41 7.08
C PRO A 120 -1.86 2.95 7.26
N SER A 121 -1.61 2.04 8.21
CA SER A 121 -0.25 1.55 8.49
C SER A 121 0.35 0.69 7.37
N TYR A 122 -0.42 0.34 6.34
CA TYR A 122 0.01 -0.45 5.17
C TYR A 122 -0.01 0.39 3.87
N VAL A 123 0.03 1.72 3.99
CA VAL A 123 -0.04 2.62 2.84
C VAL A 123 1.07 2.39 1.81
N ASP A 124 2.26 1.98 2.23
CA ASP A 124 3.39 1.61 1.37
C ASP A 124 3.04 0.46 0.42
N PHE A 125 2.38 -0.58 0.92
CA PHE A 125 1.88 -1.69 0.09
C PHE A 125 0.79 -1.25 -0.88
N VAL A 126 -0.11 -0.35 -0.45
CA VAL A 126 -1.17 0.18 -1.32
C VAL A 126 -0.57 0.95 -2.49
N VAL A 127 0.31 1.91 -2.22
CA VAL A 127 0.88 2.76 -3.27
C VAL A 127 1.82 1.97 -4.18
N THR A 128 2.55 0.99 -3.63
CA THR A 128 3.39 0.06 -4.39
C THR A 128 2.56 -0.79 -5.33
N ALA A 129 1.48 -1.40 -4.84
CA ALA A 129 0.55 -2.18 -5.66
C ALA A 129 0.00 -1.33 -6.81
N ALA A 130 -0.49 -0.13 -6.49
CA ALA A 130 -1.06 0.78 -7.47
C ALA A 130 -0.04 1.27 -8.50
N ALA A 131 1.15 1.68 -8.07
CA ALA A 131 2.19 2.18 -8.98
C ALA A 131 2.70 1.09 -9.94
N ASN A 132 2.73 -0.16 -9.49
CA ASN A 132 3.10 -1.28 -10.34
C ASN A 132 1.98 -1.69 -11.32
N SER A 133 0.72 -1.61 -10.90
CA SER A 133 -0.44 -1.94 -11.74
C SER A 133 -0.80 -0.85 -12.76
N THR A 134 -0.63 0.43 -12.39
CA THR A 134 -0.94 1.59 -13.25
C THR A 134 0.20 2.63 -13.18
N PRO A 135 1.39 2.35 -13.76
CA PRO A 135 2.57 3.22 -13.67
C PRO A 135 2.35 4.62 -14.24
N GLU A 136 1.47 4.76 -15.22
CA GLU A 136 1.07 6.04 -15.82
C GLU A 136 0.29 6.94 -14.86
N GLU A 137 -0.31 6.38 -13.81
CA GLU A 137 -1.06 7.12 -12.78
C GLU A 137 -0.20 7.49 -11.55
N LEU A 138 1.13 7.28 -11.59
CA LEU A 138 2.04 7.48 -10.44
C LEU A 138 1.81 8.81 -9.70
N ASN A 139 1.68 9.92 -10.43
CA ASN A 139 1.48 11.24 -9.83
C ASN A 139 0.15 11.32 -9.06
N GLU A 140 -0.92 10.74 -9.62
CA GLU A 140 -2.23 10.72 -8.97
C GLU A 140 -2.25 9.77 -7.76
N ILE A 141 -1.52 8.65 -7.82
CA ILE A 141 -1.33 7.73 -6.70
C ILE A 141 -0.64 8.45 -5.54
N VAL A 142 0.47 9.15 -5.81
CA VAL A 142 1.18 9.95 -4.79
C VAL A 142 0.25 11.02 -4.21
N ARG A 143 -0.42 11.78 -5.08
CA ARG A 143 -1.32 12.86 -4.68
C ARG A 143 -2.43 12.36 -3.76
N VAL A 144 -3.12 11.28 -4.15
CA VAL A 144 -4.25 10.75 -3.35
C VAL A 144 -3.75 10.10 -2.06
N ALA A 145 -2.60 9.43 -2.06
CA ALA A 145 -2.05 8.79 -0.88
C ALA A 145 -1.64 9.82 0.18
N VAL A 146 -0.89 10.85 -0.23
CA VAL A 146 -0.43 11.91 0.68
C VAL A 146 -1.61 12.76 1.20
N ILE A 147 -2.66 12.97 0.40
CA ILE A 147 -3.88 13.63 0.89
C ILE A 147 -4.63 12.76 1.91
N THR A 148 -4.65 11.44 1.69
CA THR A 148 -5.42 10.53 2.53
C THR A 148 -4.70 10.23 3.84
N GLU A 149 -3.38 10.04 3.80
CA GLU A 149 -2.54 9.73 4.96
C GLU A 149 -1.27 10.61 4.96
N PRO A 150 -1.40 11.91 5.29
CA PRO A 150 -0.28 12.86 5.26
C PRO A 150 0.79 12.54 6.30
N ASP A 151 0.42 11.89 7.41
CA ASP A 151 1.35 11.50 8.49
C ASP A 151 2.33 10.40 8.04
N SER A 152 2.05 9.73 6.91
CA SER A 152 2.93 8.73 6.29
C SER A 152 3.54 9.22 4.96
N ALA A 153 3.52 10.53 4.69
CA ALA A 153 3.99 11.08 3.42
C ALA A 153 5.48 10.80 3.14
N ASP A 154 6.31 10.78 4.18
CA ASP A 154 7.71 10.38 4.13
C ASP A 154 7.85 8.93 3.64
N PHE A 155 7.15 7.98 4.25
CA PHE A 155 7.17 6.56 3.86
C PHE A 155 6.62 6.34 2.45
N ILE A 156 5.54 7.03 2.07
CA ILE A 156 4.95 6.95 0.72
C ILE A 156 5.98 7.37 -0.33
N VAL A 157 6.57 8.56 -0.15
CA VAL A 157 7.51 9.13 -1.12
C VAL A 157 8.79 8.29 -1.15
N GLN A 158 9.30 7.88 0.01
CA GLN A 158 10.49 7.04 0.11
C GLN A 158 10.30 5.71 -0.65
N SER A 159 9.20 5.01 -0.40
CA SER A 159 8.91 3.69 -1.00
C SER A 159 8.79 3.79 -2.52
N LEU A 160 8.03 4.78 -3.00
CA LEU A 160 7.84 4.99 -4.44
C LEU A 160 9.13 5.47 -5.13
N ALA A 161 9.91 6.33 -4.48
CA ALA A 161 11.19 6.79 -5.02
C ALA A 161 12.22 5.67 -5.10
N GLN A 162 12.25 4.75 -4.14
CA GLN A 162 13.11 3.55 -4.18
C GLN A 162 12.78 2.63 -5.34
N GLN A 163 11.49 2.47 -5.65
CA GLN A 163 11.05 1.63 -6.77
C GLN A 163 11.18 2.35 -8.12
N HIS A 164 11.06 3.68 -8.13
CA HIS A 164 11.16 4.51 -9.32
C HIS A 164 12.17 5.66 -9.14
N PRO A 165 13.49 5.38 -9.05
CA PRO A 165 14.49 6.42 -8.78
C PRO A 165 14.55 7.52 -9.85
N ASN A 166 14.21 7.20 -11.09
CA ASN A 166 14.11 8.17 -12.19
C ASN A 166 12.87 9.08 -12.11
N LYS A 167 12.00 8.90 -11.10
CA LYS A 167 10.74 9.62 -10.89
C LYS A 167 10.72 10.44 -9.60
N ILE A 168 11.86 10.60 -8.91
CA ILE A 168 11.96 11.35 -7.65
C ILE A 168 11.33 12.76 -7.75
N VAL A 169 11.62 13.49 -8.82
CA VAL A 169 11.08 14.86 -9.03
C VAL A 169 9.55 14.84 -9.19
N ASP A 170 9.02 13.89 -9.96
CA ASP A 170 7.58 13.74 -10.20
C ASP A 170 6.85 13.37 -8.90
N ILE A 171 7.40 12.43 -8.13
CA ILE A 171 6.87 11.98 -6.84
C ILE A 171 6.90 13.13 -5.81
N LEU A 172 8.06 13.77 -5.65
CA LEU A 172 8.25 14.88 -4.72
C LEU A 172 7.30 16.03 -5.04
N GLY A 173 7.20 16.40 -6.32
CA GLY A 173 6.34 17.49 -6.73
C GLY A 173 4.86 17.18 -6.54
N SER A 174 4.45 15.93 -6.81
CA SER A 174 3.08 15.48 -6.56
C SER A 174 2.74 15.52 -5.06
N ALA A 175 3.66 15.10 -4.19
CA ALA A 175 3.44 15.10 -2.74
C ALA A 175 3.32 16.52 -2.16
N ILE A 176 4.29 17.39 -2.45
CA ILE A 176 4.32 18.77 -1.94
C ILE A 176 3.17 19.60 -2.53
N GLY A 177 2.91 19.44 -3.83
CA GLY A 177 1.78 20.11 -4.48
C GLY A 177 0.43 19.72 -3.90
N ALA A 178 0.30 18.47 -3.42
CA ALA A 178 -0.92 17.98 -2.79
C ALA A 178 -1.08 18.48 -1.35
N VAL A 179 -0.03 18.36 -0.54
CA VAL A 179 -0.03 18.74 0.87
C VAL A 179 1.27 19.48 1.19
N PRO A 180 1.32 20.81 1.02
CA PRO A 180 2.56 21.58 1.17
C PRO A 180 3.28 21.40 2.51
N LEU A 181 2.52 21.13 3.58
CA LEU A 181 3.06 20.96 4.94
C LEU A 181 3.99 19.75 5.08
N VAL A 182 3.86 18.74 4.23
CA VAL A 182 4.69 17.51 4.28
C VAL A 182 6.08 17.71 3.68
N GLY A 183 6.34 18.85 3.04
CA GLY A 183 7.58 19.10 2.31
C GLY A 183 8.85 18.96 3.16
N GLU A 184 8.79 19.32 4.45
CA GLU A 184 9.91 19.12 5.38
C GLU A 184 10.29 17.63 5.51
N TYR A 185 9.35 16.80 5.93
CA TYR A 185 9.59 15.38 6.22
C TYR A 185 9.91 14.58 4.95
N VAL A 186 9.26 14.93 3.84
CA VAL A 186 9.53 14.28 2.55
C VAL A 186 10.94 14.60 2.05
N VAL A 187 11.40 15.85 2.18
CA VAL A 187 12.77 16.23 1.80
C VAL A 187 13.79 15.50 2.66
N GLU A 188 13.58 15.46 3.98
CA GLU A 188 14.45 14.73 4.90
C GLU A 188 14.57 13.24 4.52
N ALA A 189 13.43 12.58 4.29
CA ALA A 189 13.39 11.16 3.92
C ALA A 189 14.09 10.89 2.58
N LEU A 190 13.90 11.75 1.58
CA LEU A 190 14.54 11.59 0.27
C LEU A 190 16.04 11.86 0.34
N LEU A 191 16.50 12.87 1.08
CA LEU A 191 17.93 13.12 1.25
C LEU A 191 18.63 11.95 1.96
N ALA A 192 17.95 11.31 2.92
CA ALA A 192 18.47 10.15 3.63
C ALA A 192 18.70 8.94 2.71
N VAL A 193 17.84 8.72 1.72
CA VAL A 193 17.94 7.58 0.78
C VAL A 193 18.72 7.92 -0.48
N PHE A 194 18.62 9.16 -0.96
CA PHE A 194 19.18 9.63 -2.22
C PHE A 194 20.06 10.87 -2.01
N PRO A 195 21.16 10.77 -1.25
CA PRO A 195 22.02 11.92 -0.96
C PRO A 195 22.65 12.52 -2.22
N ASN A 196 22.84 11.71 -3.27
CA ASN A 196 23.38 12.17 -4.55
C ASN A 196 22.36 12.98 -5.39
N ASP A 197 21.07 12.91 -5.06
CA ASP A 197 19.99 13.64 -5.75
C ASP A 197 19.59 14.92 -5.01
N ALA A 198 20.39 15.37 -4.03
CA ALA A 198 20.10 16.53 -3.19
C ALA A 198 19.79 17.81 -3.97
N GLU A 199 20.47 18.04 -5.11
CA GLU A 199 20.17 19.17 -6.00
C GLU A 199 18.73 19.13 -6.49
N SER A 200 18.30 18.00 -7.05
CA SER A 200 16.96 17.80 -7.59
C SER A 200 15.89 17.85 -6.49
N VAL A 201 16.17 17.26 -5.33
CA VAL A 201 15.24 17.21 -4.19
C VAL A 201 15.02 18.62 -3.63
N VAL A 202 16.08 19.33 -3.26
CA VAL A 202 15.97 20.65 -2.63
C VAL A 202 15.39 21.68 -3.60
N SER A 203 15.89 21.74 -4.83
CA SER A 203 15.40 22.72 -5.82
C SER A 203 13.92 22.49 -6.18
N THR A 204 13.48 21.24 -6.30
CA THR A 204 12.08 20.91 -6.55
C THR A 204 11.22 21.24 -5.36
N ALA A 205 11.61 20.85 -4.15
CA ALA A 205 10.81 21.13 -2.96
C ALA A 205 10.61 22.63 -2.71
N VAL A 206 11.66 23.43 -2.90
CA VAL A 206 11.59 24.90 -2.81
C VAL A 206 10.64 25.47 -3.87
N ARG A 207 10.74 25.00 -5.11
CA ARG A 207 9.88 25.45 -6.22
C ARG A 207 8.40 25.16 -5.93
N GLU A 208 8.08 23.93 -5.58
CA GLU A 208 6.70 23.51 -5.33
C GLU A 208 6.12 24.15 -4.04
N SER A 209 6.99 24.49 -3.08
CA SER A 209 6.59 25.21 -1.87
C SER A 209 6.50 26.73 -2.05
N GLY A 210 6.77 27.25 -3.25
CA GLY A 210 6.92 28.70 -3.48
C GLY A 210 5.71 29.55 -3.06
N ALA A 211 4.51 28.98 -3.03
CA ALA A 211 3.28 29.63 -2.56
C ALA A 211 3.22 29.83 -1.03
N GLN A 212 3.99 29.06 -0.26
CA GLN A 212 4.04 29.12 1.20
C GLN A 212 5.50 29.33 1.64
N ARG A 213 5.89 30.61 1.78
CA ARG A 213 7.30 30.99 2.03
C ARG A 213 7.87 30.40 3.33
N ASP A 214 7.02 30.15 4.33
CA ASP A 214 7.44 29.46 5.56
C ASP A 214 7.90 28.01 5.28
N ASN A 215 7.29 27.31 4.33
CA ASN A 215 7.73 25.96 3.94
C ASN A 215 9.05 25.99 3.20
N VAL A 216 9.29 27.00 2.35
CA VAL A 216 10.58 27.21 1.68
C VAL A 216 11.68 27.34 2.73
N LYS A 217 11.45 28.13 3.78
CA LYS A 217 12.39 28.28 4.88
C LYS A 217 12.66 26.94 5.58
N ARG A 218 11.61 26.20 5.96
CA ARG A 218 11.73 24.87 6.60
C ARG A 218 12.52 23.89 5.75
N ILE A 219 12.29 23.85 4.44
CA ILE A 219 13.04 22.98 3.51
C ILE A 219 14.53 23.32 3.50
N ILE A 220 14.89 24.60 3.52
CA ILE A 220 16.28 25.06 3.57
C ILE A 220 16.93 24.66 4.91
N GLU A 221 16.21 24.84 6.02
CA GLU A 221 16.67 24.41 7.35
C GLU A 221 16.89 22.89 7.41
N THR A 222 15.98 22.09 6.83
CA THR A 222 16.13 20.63 6.73
C THR A 222 17.35 20.23 5.92
N ALA A 223 17.60 20.88 4.79
CA ALA A 223 18.79 20.63 3.99
C ALA A 223 20.07 20.89 4.79
N GLN A 224 20.10 21.97 5.58
CA GLN A 224 21.23 22.28 6.46
C GLN A 224 21.39 21.27 7.60
N ASN A 225 20.28 20.90 8.27
CA ASN A 225 20.28 19.90 9.35
C ASN A 225 20.72 18.51 8.86
N PHE A 226 20.42 18.19 7.60
CA PHE A 226 20.91 16.98 6.95
C PHE A 226 22.43 17.01 6.69
N GLY A 227 23.05 18.19 6.74
CA GLY A 227 24.50 18.37 6.59
C GLY A 227 24.94 18.79 5.18
N LEU A 228 24.03 19.35 4.37
CA LEU A 228 24.41 19.94 3.08
C LEU A 228 25.24 21.21 3.28
N ASP A 229 26.27 21.41 2.45
CA ASP A 229 27.10 22.61 2.50
C ASP A 229 26.27 23.87 2.18
N GLU A 230 26.50 24.97 2.91
CA GLU A 230 25.77 26.24 2.68
C GLU A 230 25.83 26.70 1.22
N LYS A 231 26.97 26.49 0.54
CA LYS A 231 27.13 26.83 -0.88
C LYS A 231 26.18 26.02 -1.78
N ASN A 232 26.03 24.73 -1.48
CA ASN A 232 25.15 23.83 -2.23
C ASN A 232 23.68 24.16 -1.93
N ILE A 233 23.34 24.40 -0.65
CA ILE A 233 22.01 24.87 -0.24
C ILE A 233 21.64 26.16 -0.97
N TYR A 234 22.55 27.13 -1.00
CA TYR A 234 22.32 28.40 -1.68
C TYR A 234 22.06 28.19 -3.18
N LYS A 235 22.87 27.36 -3.85
CA LYS A 235 22.67 27.00 -5.27
C LYS A 235 21.28 26.39 -5.48
N TYR A 236 20.95 25.32 -4.77
CA TYR A 236 19.74 24.53 -5.00
C TYR A 236 18.47 25.32 -4.66
N ALA A 237 18.48 26.06 -3.55
CA ALA A 237 17.36 26.91 -3.15
C ALA A 237 17.14 28.05 -4.15
N LYS A 238 18.21 28.65 -4.67
CA LYS A 238 18.11 29.70 -5.70
C LYS A 238 17.54 29.15 -7.02
N GLU A 239 17.97 27.96 -7.45
CA GLU A 239 17.42 27.26 -8.60
C GLU A 239 15.93 26.92 -8.42
N GLY A 240 15.51 26.63 -7.18
CA GLY A 240 14.10 26.47 -6.81
C GLY A 240 13.29 27.77 -6.75
N GLY A 241 13.91 28.95 -6.82
CA GLY A 241 13.23 30.25 -6.78
C GLY A 241 13.13 30.91 -5.39
N ALA A 242 13.93 30.48 -4.42
CA ALA A 242 14.08 31.22 -3.16
C ALA A 242 14.84 32.55 -3.38
N THR A 243 14.52 33.56 -2.57
CA THR A 243 15.27 34.84 -2.59
C THR A 243 16.51 34.77 -1.72
N ASP A 244 17.44 35.70 -1.93
CA ASP A 244 18.70 35.71 -1.16
C ASP A 244 18.44 36.00 0.31
N GLU A 245 17.42 36.81 0.61
CA GLU A 245 16.98 37.13 1.97
C GLU A 245 16.47 35.89 2.69
N GLU A 246 15.69 35.04 2.02
CA GLU A 246 15.11 33.82 2.62
C GLU A 246 16.17 32.78 2.91
N ILE A 247 17.07 32.55 1.96
CA ILE A 247 18.17 31.62 2.13
C ILE A 247 19.05 32.08 3.30
N THR A 248 19.40 33.37 3.33
CA THR A 248 20.25 33.93 4.39
C THR A 248 19.56 33.88 5.75
N ALA A 249 18.25 34.12 5.82
CA ALA A 249 17.49 34.05 7.06
C ALA A 249 17.43 32.62 7.62
N ALA A 250 17.15 31.63 6.77
CA ALA A 250 17.13 30.21 7.16
C ALA A 250 18.49 29.73 7.70
N LEU A 251 19.59 30.06 6.99
CA LEU A 251 20.94 29.59 7.35
C LEU A 251 21.45 30.16 8.69
N ARG A 252 21.03 31.38 9.04
CA ARG A 252 21.40 32.02 10.32
C ARG A 252 20.72 31.35 11.51
N GLU A 253 19.43 31.05 11.41
CA GLU A 253 18.66 30.50 12.54
C GLU A 253 19.14 29.12 12.96
N VAL A 254 19.60 28.28 12.03
CA VAL A 254 20.18 26.98 12.36
C VAL A 254 21.55 27.12 13.02
N SER A 255 22.34 28.11 12.62
CA SER A 255 23.66 28.37 13.22
C SER A 255 23.60 28.86 14.68
N GLU A 256 22.43 29.35 15.12
CA GLU A 256 22.18 29.86 16.47
C GLU A 256 21.54 28.83 17.42
N ARG A 257 21.18 27.63 16.93
CA ARG A 257 20.61 26.53 17.72
C ARG A 257 21.67 25.50 18.12
#